data_AF-A0A9E2WWJ5-F1
#
_entry.id   AF-A0A9E2WWJ5-F1
#
_cell.length_a   1.000
_cell.length_b   1.000
_cell.length_c   1.000
_cell.angle_alpha   90.00
_cell.angle_beta   90.00
_cell.angle_gamma   90.00
#
_symmetry.space_group_name_H-M   'P 1'
#
loop_
_entity.id
_entity.type
_entity.pdbx_description
1 polymer ?
#
loop_
_entity_poly.entity_id
_entity_poly.type
_entity_poly.pdbx_seq_one_letter_code
_entity_poly.pdbx_strand_id
1 'polypeptide(L)'
;MTAPDRSFPNGSAVCDYWLSRCEGFTVRAGHRTLGVVEHVAGTLTGVRTESIVLRKGHRRRVVPVHDILAVVPARKVVLARRHEHAKPAARFTGAALGRAAAVAWALALQVAHWLEREVPPLVERIRREIAARNRLRTAPTTRRTHRAANRYAFALDQQPLGRGRNVGPTRTR
;
A
#
# COMPACT_ATOMS: atom_id res chain seq x y z
N MET A 1 25.36 -27.49 -0.31
CA MET A 1 24.13 -28.16 0.18
C MET A 1 22.94 -27.50 -0.48
N THR A 2 22.32 -28.16 -1.46
CA THR A 2 21.11 -27.64 -2.12
C THR A 2 19.93 -27.91 -1.17
N ALA A 3 19.32 -26.86 -0.63
CA ALA A 3 18.15 -27.02 0.21
C ALA A 3 17.05 -27.73 -0.60
N PRO A 4 16.33 -28.71 -0.03
CA PRO A 4 15.26 -29.40 -0.74
C PRO A 4 14.19 -28.39 -1.16
N ASP A 5 13.74 -28.48 -2.41
CA ASP A 5 12.65 -27.67 -2.95
C ASP A 5 11.35 -27.99 -2.21
N ARG A 6 11.07 -27.22 -1.16
CA ARG A 6 9.83 -27.33 -0.40
C ARG A 6 8.73 -26.54 -1.12
N SER A 7 7.64 -27.22 -1.39
CA SER A 7 6.38 -26.60 -1.77
C SER A 7 5.53 -26.37 -0.52
N PHE A 8 4.83 -25.24 -0.48
CA PHE A 8 3.91 -24.89 0.60
C PHE A 8 2.49 -24.91 0.04
N PRO A 9 1.62 -25.85 0.48
CA PRO A 9 0.27 -25.94 -0.02
C PRO A 9 -0.59 -24.76 0.45
N ASN A 10 -1.64 -24.48 -0.32
CA ASN A 10 -2.67 -23.50 0.03
C ASN A 10 -3.27 -23.83 1.41
N GLY A 11 -3.57 -22.78 2.19
CA GLY A 11 -4.08 -22.89 3.55
C GLY A 11 -2.99 -22.99 4.63
N SER A 12 -1.71 -23.10 4.24
CA SER A 12 -0.61 -22.95 5.19
C SER A 12 -0.26 -21.48 5.40
N ALA A 13 0.02 -21.08 6.65
CA ALA A 13 0.45 -19.71 6.96
C ALA A 13 1.72 -19.30 6.19
N VAL A 14 2.59 -20.27 5.90
CA VAL A 14 3.80 -20.05 5.09
C VAL A 14 3.44 -19.76 3.63
N CYS A 15 2.44 -20.45 3.06
CA CYS A 15 1.93 -20.14 1.73
C CYS A 15 1.37 -18.71 1.68
N ASP A 16 0.55 -18.31 2.64
CA ASP A 16 -0.03 -16.96 2.70
C ASP A 16 1.05 -15.88 2.77
N TYR A 17 2.06 -16.09 3.63
CA TYR A 17 3.23 -15.23 3.71
C TYR A 17 3.93 -15.08 2.35
N TRP A 18 4.18 -16.19 1.65
CA TRP A 18 4.84 -16.14 0.35
C TRP A 18 3.96 -15.51 -0.74
N LEU A 19 2.65 -15.72 -0.71
CA LEU A 19 1.71 -15.09 -1.64
C LEU A 19 1.68 -13.57 -1.51
N SER A 20 1.81 -13.04 -0.29
CA SER A 20 1.95 -11.58 -0.10
C SER A 20 3.21 -10.99 -0.74
N ARG A 21 4.20 -11.83 -1.08
CA ARG A 21 5.52 -11.44 -1.61
C ARG A 21 5.84 -12.10 -2.95
N CYS A 22 4.85 -12.64 -3.64
CA CYS A 22 5.08 -13.42 -4.86
C CYS A 22 5.18 -12.55 -6.12
N GLU A 23 5.35 -11.24 -6.01
CA GLU A 23 5.59 -10.37 -7.16
C GLU A 23 6.85 -10.83 -7.92
N GLY A 24 6.73 -10.91 -9.25
CA GLY A 24 7.76 -11.47 -10.12
C GLY A 24 7.80 -13.00 -10.19
N PHE A 25 6.96 -13.73 -9.45
CA PHE A 25 6.94 -15.20 -9.51
C PHE A 25 6.24 -15.67 -10.79
N THR A 26 6.69 -16.80 -11.33
CA THR A 26 6.06 -17.42 -12.49
C THR A 26 4.91 -18.31 -12.06
N VAL A 27 3.73 -18.10 -12.64
CA VAL A 27 2.54 -18.90 -12.32
C VAL A 27 2.35 -19.99 -13.36
N ARG A 28 2.24 -21.24 -12.90
CA ARG A 28 2.08 -22.44 -13.74
C ARG A 28 0.80 -23.18 -13.38
N ALA A 29 0.14 -23.74 -14.39
CA ALA A 29 -0.98 -24.68 -14.24
C ALA A 29 -0.67 -25.94 -15.04
N GLY A 30 -0.33 -27.03 -14.34
CA GLY A 30 0.25 -28.21 -14.96
C GLY A 30 1.51 -27.86 -15.75
N HIS A 31 1.57 -28.27 -17.02
CA HIS A 31 2.72 -28.00 -17.89
C HIS A 31 2.75 -26.57 -18.47
N ARG A 32 1.69 -25.78 -18.31
CA ARG A 32 1.53 -24.47 -18.96
C ARG A 32 1.92 -23.31 -18.03
N THR A 33 2.66 -22.35 -18.57
CA THR A 33 2.91 -21.06 -17.91
C THR A 33 1.77 -20.07 -18.19
N LEU A 34 1.12 -19.61 -17.13
CA LEU A 34 0.03 -18.64 -17.16
C LEU A 34 0.52 -17.20 -17.28
N GLY A 35 1.65 -16.88 -16.64
CA GLY A 35 2.24 -15.54 -16.66
C GLY A 35 3.19 -15.32 -15.48
N VAL A 36 3.54 -14.06 -15.25
CA VAL A 36 4.31 -13.60 -14.10
C VAL A 36 3.41 -12.76 -13.21
N VAL A 37 3.50 -12.90 -11.89
CA VAL A 37 2.76 -12.05 -10.96
C VAL A 37 3.29 -10.62 -11.07
N GLU A 38 2.41 -9.69 -11.44
CA GLU A 38 2.70 -8.27 -11.53
C GLU A 38 2.38 -7.57 -10.21
N HIS A 39 1.24 -7.91 -9.60
CA HIS A 39 0.81 -7.31 -8.35
C HIS A 39 -0.05 -8.27 -7.54
N VAL A 40 -0.04 -8.09 -6.23
CA VAL A 40 -0.79 -8.89 -5.26
C VAL A 40 -1.87 -8.01 -4.63
N ALA A 41 -3.15 -8.37 -4.85
CA ALA A 41 -4.27 -7.64 -4.29
C ALA A 41 -4.71 -8.29 -2.95
N GLY A 42 -4.58 -7.52 -1.87
CA GLY A 42 -5.03 -7.91 -0.53
C GLY A 42 -6.30 -7.18 -0.11
N THR A 43 -6.96 -7.70 0.91
CA THR A 43 -8.04 -7.00 1.62
C THR A 43 -7.51 -5.69 2.23
N LEU A 44 -8.35 -4.66 2.34
CA LEU A 44 -8.01 -3.36 2.96
C LEU A 44 -7.47 -3.46 4.40
N THR A 45 -7.76 -4.55 5.10
CA THR A 45 -7.26 -4.85 6.44
C THR A 45 -5.86 -5.46 6.45
N GLY A 46 -5.27 -5.75 5.29
CA GLY A 46 -3.86 -6.13 5.11
C GLY A 46 -3.49 -7.57 5.50
N VAL A 47 -4.43 -8.36 6.02
CA VAL A 47 -4.10 -9.67 6.62
C VAL A 47 -4.14 -10.82 5.60
N ARG A 48 -4.90 -10.70 4.49
CA ARG A 48 -5.02 -11.78 3.50
C ARG A 48 -4.96 -11.29 2.07
N THR A 49 -4.22 -12.04 1.25
CA THR A 49 -4.24 -11.91 -0.21
C THR A 49 -5.51 -12.58 -0.73
N GLU A 50 -6.30 -11.85 -1.52
CA GLU A 50 -7.52 -12.37 -2.12
C GLU A 50 -7.29 -12.82 -3.57
N SER A 51 -6.45 -12.06 -4.29
CA SER A 51 -6.14 -12.35 -5.68
C SER A 51 -4.75 -11.88 -6.08
N ILE A 52 -4.22 -12.50 -7.13
CA ILE A 52 -2.96 -12.12 -7.78
C ILE A 52 -3.24 -11.68 -9.21
N VAL A 53 -2.59 -10.60 -9.63
CA VAL A 53 -2.67 -10.09 -11.01
C VAL A 53 -1.46 -10.62 -11.77
N LEU A 54 -1.74 -11.36 -12.84
CA LEU A 54 -0.75 -11.94 -13.73
C LEU A 54 -0.59 -11.07 -14.97
N ARG A 55 0.65 -10.93 -15.43
CA ARG A 55 1.01 -10.36 -16.73
C ARG A 55 1.59 -11.44 -17.64
N LYS A 56 1.10 -11.47 -18.88
CA LYS A 56 1.66 -12.28 -19.97
C LYS A 56 1.64 -11.48 -21.27
N GLY A 57 2.80 -10.97 -21.68
CA GLY A 57 2.89 -9.99 -22.76
C GLY A 57 2.03 -8.77 -22.44
N HIS A 58 1.15 -8.38 -23.38
CA HIS A 58 0.20 -7.27 -23.22
C HIS A 58 -1.09 -7.62 -22.48
N ARG A 59 -1.25 -8.87 -22.00
CA ARG A 59 -2.48 -9.32 -21.34
C ARG A 59 -2.29 -9.37 -19.83
N ARG A 60 -3.28 -8.83 -19.10
CA ARG A 60 -3.41 -8.98 -17.64
C ARG A 60 -4.53 -9.98 -17.31
N ARG A 61 -4.34 -10.78 -16.27
CA ARG A 61 -5.33 -11.74 -15.79
C ARG A 61 -5.35 -11.76 -14.27
N VAL A 62 -6.52 -11.70 -13.66
CA VAL A 62 -6.68 -11.89 -12.21
C VAL A 62 -6.87 -13.38 -11.92
N VAL A 63 -6.15 -13.89 -10.93
CA VAL A 63 -6.29 -15.27 -10.43
C VAL A 63 -6.60 -15.18 -8.93
N PRO A 64 -7.72 -15.75 -8.47
CA PRO A 64 -8.05 -15.74 -7.06
C PRO A 64 -7.14 -16.71 -6.28
N VAL A 65 -6.87 -16.42 -5.01
CA VAL A 65 -5.97 -17.25 -4.19
C VAL A 65 -6.49 -18.66 -3.98
N HIS A 66 -7.81 -18.88 -3.96
CA HIS A 66 -8.38 -20.24 -3.85
C HIS A 66 -8.06 -21.15 -5.05
N ASP A 67 -7.64 -20.57 -6.18
CA ASP A 67 -7.17 -21.33 -7.34
C ASP A 67 -5.69 -21.71 -7.25
N ILE A 68 -4.96 -21.20 -6.25
CA ILE A 68 -3.56 -21.53 -6.03
C ILE A 68 -3.48 -22.84 -5.26
N LEU A 69 -2.69 -23.79 -5.77
CA LEU A 69 -2.45 -25.08 -5.13
C LEU A 69 -1.29 -25.02 -4.13
N ALA A 70 -0.18 -24.42 -4.54
CA ALA A 70 1.02 -24.32 -3.71
C ALA A 70 1.98 -23.23 -4.23
N VAL A 71 2.87 -22.77 -3.35
CA VAL A 71 4.00 -21.91 -3.73
C VAL A 71 5.30 -22.68 -3.57
N VAL A 72 6.22 -22.51 -4.52
CA VAL A 72 7.58 -23.06 -4.50
C VAL A 72 8.58 -21.90 -4.51
N PRO A 73 8.97 -21.36 -3.33
CA PRO A 73 9.75 -20.13 -3.24
C PRO A 73 11.15 -20.26 -3.86
N ALA A 74 11.81 -21.40 -3.64
CA ALA A 74 13.16 -21.67 -4.17
C ALA A 74 13.24 -21.57 -5.70
N ARG A 75 12.12 -21.85 -6.40
CA ARG A 75 12.01 -21.73 -7.86
C ARG A 75 11.32 -20.45 -8.32
N LYS A 76 10.85 -19.60 -7.40
CA LYS A 76 9.96 -18.46 -7.69
C LYS A 76 8.75 -18.86 -8.53
N VAL A 77 8.12 -19.98 -8.19
CA VAL A 77 6.97 -20.53 -8.92
C VAL A 77 5.74 -20.60 -8.02
N VAL A 78 4.59 -20.21 -8.58
CA VAL A 78 3.27 -20.45 -7.99
C VAL A 78 2.53 -21.47 -8.84
N LEU A 79 2.01 -22.53 -8.20
CA LEU A 79 1.23 -23.57 -8.85
C LEU A 79 -0.24 -23.25 -8.69
N ALA A 80 -0.96 -23.12 -9.79
CA ALA A 80 -2.40 -22.90 -9.84
C ALA A 80 -3.11 -24.14 -10.37
N ARG A 81 -4.38 -24.30 -9.97
CA ARG A 81 -5.25 -25.37 -10.43
C ARG A 81 -5.38 -25.30 -11.94
N ARG A 82 -5.25 -26.46 -12.59
CA ARG A 82 -5.53 -26.59 -14.03
C ARG A 82 -7.03 -26.55 -14.19
N HIS A 83 -7.55 -25.39 -14.56
CA HIS A 83 -8.93 -25.29 -15.00
C HIS A 83 -9.06 -25.93 -16.37
N GLU A 84 -9.44 -27.21 -16.44
CA GLU A 84 -9.59 -27.92 -17.71
C GLU A 84 -10.74 -27.35 -18.55
N HIS A 85 -11.74 -26.73 -17.94
CA HIS A 85 -12.84 -26.05 -18.63
C HIS A 85 -13.38 -24.89 -17.78
N ALA A 86 -12.52 -24.02 -17.25
CA ALA A 86 -13.03 -22.72 -16.80
C ALA A 86 -13.51 -21.99 -18.05
N LYS A 87 -14.84 -22.03 -18.30
CA LYS A 87 -15.55 -20.95 -18.98
C LYS A 87 -14.89 -19.66 -18.49
N PRO A 88 -14.50 -18.75 -19.40
CA PRO A 88 -13.75 -17.56 -19.01
C PRO A 88 -14.65 -16.71 -18.11
N ALA A 89 -14.61 -16.95 -16.80
CA ALA A 89 -15.11 -16.07 -15.79
C ALA A 89 -14.29 -14.79 -15.96
N ALA A 90 -14.99 -13.77 -16.46
CA ALA A 90 -14.45 -12.52 -16.97
C ALA A 90 -13.49 -12.68 -18.18
N ARG A 91 -14.06 -12.97 -19.36
CA ARG A 91 -13.68 -12.13 -20.50
C ARG A 91 -14.03 -10.69 -20.12
N PHE A 92 -13.10 -9.96 -19.52
CA PHE A 92 -13.11 -8.50 -19.65
C PHE A 92 -12.74 -8.23 -21.12
N THR A 93 -13.71 -8.43 -22.01
CA THR A 93 -13.64 -8.00 -23.39
C THR A 93 -13.42 -6.49 -23.37
N GLY A 94 -12.36 -6.02 -24.03
CA GLY A 94 -12.01 -4.60 -24.12
C GLY A 94 -13.12 -3.67 -24.63
N ALA A 95 -14.25 -4.20 -25.12
CA ALA A 95 -15.45 -3.42 -25.44
C ALA A 95 -16.29 -3.00 -24.21
N ALA A 96 -16.18 -3.70 -23.09
CA ALA A 96 -16.87 -3.34 -21.83
C ALA A 96 -16.07 -2.30 -21.01
N LEU A 97 -14.75 -2.21 -21.23
CA LEU A 97 -13.91 -1.14 -20.67
C LEU A 97 -14.34 0.23 -21.19
N GLY A 98 -14.73 0.35 -22.46
CA GLY A 98 -15.24 1.61 -23.00
C GLY A 98 -16.54 2.07 -22.33
N ARG A 99 -17.49 1.15 -22.09
CA ARG A 99 -18.79 1.50 -21.48
C ARG A 99 -18.72 1.61 -19.96
N ALA A 100 -17.98 0.76 -19.27
CA ALA A 100 -17.80 0.88 -17.82
C ALA A 100 -16.92 2.08 -17.45
N ALA A 101 -15.88 2.39 -18.24
CA ALA A 101 -15.13 3.62 -18.06
C ALA A 101 -15.98 4.84 -18.43
N ALA A 102 -16.82 4.78 -19.48
CA ALA A 102 -17.75 5.88 -19.79
C ALA A 102 -18.79 6.08 -18.69
N VAL A 103 -19.32 5.01 -18.07
CA VAL A 103 -20.26 5.12 -16.93
C VAL A 103 -19.55 5.63 -15.68
N ALA A 104 -18.36 5.13 -15.37
CA ALA A 104 -17.56 5.63 -14.23
C ALA A 104 -17.13 7.09 -14.44
N TRP A 105 -16.78 7.46 -15.66
CA TRP A 105 -16.44 8.83 -16.06
C TRP A 105 -17.65 9.75 -16.05
N ALA A 106 -18.80 9.29 -16.55
CA ALA A 106 -20.06 10.03 -16.48
C ALA A 106 -20.49 10.25 -15.02
N LEU A 107 -20.36 9.23 -14.16
CA LEU A 107 -20.58 9.38 -12.72
C LEU A 107 -19.59 10.34 -12.08
N ALA A 108 -18.30 10.28 -12.44
CA ALA A 108 -17.29 11.20 -11.92
C ALA A 108 -17.58 12.65 -12.34
N LEU A 109 -17.95 12.88 -13.60
CA LEU A 109 -18.35 14.19 -14.10
C LEU A 109 -19.66 14.68 -13.46
N GLN A 110 -20.60 13.78 -13.21
CA GLN A 110 -21.87 14.14 -12.57
C GLN A 110 -21.69 14.49 -11.09
N VAL A 111 -20.82 13.77 -10.37
CA VAL A 111 -20.41 14.12 -9.01
C VAL A 111 -19.64 15.45 -9.00
N ALA A 112 -18.72 15.67 -9.94
CA ALA A 112 -18.00 16.94 -10.06
C ALA A 112 -18.95 18.11 -10.32
N HIS A 113 -19.93 17.95 -11.24
CA HIS A 113 -20.91 18.98 -11.54
C HIS A 113 -21.87 19.27 -10.38
N TRP A 114 -22.20 18.24 -9.59
CA TRP A 114 -23.01 18.41 -8.38
C TRP A 114 -22.23 19.16 -7.29
N LEU A 115 -20.96 18.82 -7.09
CA LEU A 115 -20.05 19.54 -6.20
C LEU A 115 -19.84 21.00 -6.62
N GLU A 116 -19.71 21.28 -7.91
CA GLU A 116 -19.60 22.66 -8.43
C GLU A 116 -20.84 23.51 -8.13
N ARG A 117 -22.02 22.90 -8.00
CA ARG A 117 -23.25 23.61 -7.63
C ARG A 117 -23.40 23.85 -6.13
N GLU A 118 -22.89 22.95 -5.29
CA GLU A 118 -23.15 22.99 -3.84
C GLU A 118 -21.98 23.47 -2.98
N VAL A 119 -20.74 23.40 -3.49
CA VAL A 119 -19.56 23.92 -2.79
C VAL A 119 -19.54 25.46 -2.71
N PRO A 120 -19.93 26.24 -3.74
CA PRO A 120 -19.90 27.70 -3.66
C PRO A 120 -20.71 28.31 -2.49
N PRO A 121 -21.96 27.90 -2.21
CA PRO A 121 -22.71 28.45 -1.09
C PRO A 121 -22.11 28.08 0.27
N LEU A 122 -21.45 26.91 0.38
CA LEU A 122 -20.84 26.45 1.63
C LEU A 122 -19.53 27.20 1.92
N VAL A 123 -18.73 27.45 0.88
CA VAL A 123 -17.51 28.28 0.98
C VAL A 123 -17.87 29.71 1.36
N GLU A 124 -18.93 30.29 0.79
CA GLU A 124 -19.36 31.65 1.15
C GLU A 124 -19.93 31.74 2.56
N ARG A 125 -20.60 30.68 3.06
CA ARG A 125 -21.03 30.62 4.46
C ARG A 125 -19.82 30.59 5.41
N ILE A 126 -18.82 29.78 5.10
CA ILE A 126 -17.58 29.70 5.90
C ILE A 126 -16.81 31.02 5.86
N ARG A 127 -16.68 31.65 4.70
CA ARG A 127 -16.02 32.96 4.57
C ARG A 127 -16.73 34.04 5.37
N ARG A 128 -18.07 34.09 5.34
CA ARG A 128 -18.85 35.04 6.15
C ARG A 128 -18.67 34.79 7.64
N GLU A 129 -18.67 33.54 8.07
CA GLU A 129 -18.45 33.18 9.47
C GLU A 129 -17.05 33.61 9.96
N ILE A 130 -16.01 33.35 9.15
CA ILE A 130 -14.64 33.78 9.45
C ILE A 130 -14.54 35.31 9.48
N ALA A 131 -15.15 36.00 8.52
CA ALA A 131 -15.15 37.46 8.48
C ALA A 131 -15.87 38.06 9.70
N ALA A 132 -17.01 37.50 10.11
CA ALA A 132 -17.74 37.92 11.31
C ALA A 132 -16.90 37.71 12.58
N ARG A 133 -16.25 36.55 12.72
CA ARG A 133 -15.35 36.27 13.86
C ARG A 133 -14.12 37.19 13.89
N ASN A 134 -13.55 37.49 12.73
CA ASN A 134 -12.42 38.41 12.63
C ASN A 134 -12.82 39.85 12.99
N ARG A 135 -14.05 40.28 12.67
CA ARG A 135 -14.60 41.57 13.12
C ARG A 135 -14.73 41.65 14.64
N LEU A 136 -15.18 40.56 15.28
CA LEU A 136 -15.26 40.49 16.75
C LEU A 136 -13.87 40.48 17.41
N ARG A 137 -12.86 39.90 16.75
CA ARG A 137 -11.46 39.89 17.22
C ARG A 137 -10.70 41.19 17.00
N THR A 138 -11.15 42.06 16.10
CA THR A 138 -10.52 43.36 15.82
C THR A 138 -11.05 44.49 16.70
N ALA A 139 -11.98 44.21 17.63
CA ALA A 139 -12.19 45.08 18.77
C ALA A 139 -10.82 45.27 19.47
N PRO A 140 -10.34 46.52 19.63
CA PRO A 140 -9.05 46.78 20.24
C PRO A 140 -9.10 46.31 21.68
N THR A 141 -8.65 45.07 21.93
CA THR A 141 -8.31 44.65 23.28
C THR A 141 -7.07 45.43 23.66
N THR A 142 -7.32 46.59 24.26
CA THR A 142 -6.38 47.26 25.15
C THR A 142 -5.75 46.21 26.06
N ARG A 143 -4.41 46.22 26.11
CA ARG A 143 -3.53 45.36 26.91
C ARG A 143 -3.38 43.89 26.46
N ARG A 144 -2.43 43.69 25.54
CA ARG A 144 -1.49 42.56 25.61
C ARG A 144 -0.10 43.06 25.98
N THR A 145 0.03 43.55 27.21
CA THR A 145 1.30 43.42 27.94
C THR A 145 1.47 41.94 28.32
N HIS A 146 2.69 41.41 28.28
CA HIS A 146 3.07 40.02 28.55
C HIS A 146 2.98 39.03 27.39
N ARG A 147 3.87 39.21 26.40
CA ARG A 147 4.56 38.05 25.81
C ARG A 147 6.03 38.17 26.19
N ALA A 148 6.36 37.71 27.41
CA ALA A 148 7.74 37.48 27.78
C ALA A 148 8.33 36.46 26.80
N ALA A 149 9.46 36.80 26.19
CA ALA A 149 10.15 35.90 25.28
C ALA A 149 10.50 34.62 26.04
N ASN A 150 10.05 33.46 25.55
CA ASN A 150 10.49 32.17 26.05
C ASN A 150 12.00 32.06 25.78
N ARG A 151 12.81 32.38 26.80
CA ARG A 151 14.23 32.01 26.86
C ARG A 151 14.29 30.50 27.04
N TYR A 152 14.55 29.78 25.96
CA TYR A 152 15.00 28.41 26.05
C TYR A 152 16.45 28.43 26.58
N ALA A 153 16.61 28.08 27.85
CA ALA A 153 17.92 27.72 28.39
C ALA A 153 18.27 26.33 27.83
N PHE A 154 19.10 26.30 26.79
CA PHE A 154 19.80 25.06 26.42
C PHE A 154 20.79 24.76 27.54
N ALA A 155 20.40 23.87 28.45
CA ALA A 155 21.32 23.21 29.36
C ALA A 155 22.26 22.35 28.50
N LEU A 156 23.47 22.84 28.28
CA LEU A 156 24.61 22.05 27.82
C LEU A 156 24.94 21.05 28.94
N ASP A 157 24.37 19.86 28.84
CA ASP A 157 24.84 18.71 29.61
C ASP A 157 26.29 18.43 29.21
N GLN A 158 27.20 18.78 30.11
CA GLN A 158 28.59 18.37 30.06
C GLN A 158 28.65 16.88 30.35
N GLN A 159 28.67 16.07 29.31
CA GLN A 159 28.94 14.63 29.41
C GLN A 159 30.47 14.43 29.42
N PRO A 160 31.09 13.98 30.52
CA PRO A 160 32.52 13.72 30.53
C PRO A 160 32.81 12.48 29.68
N LEU A 161 33.64 12.68 28.65
CA LEU A 161 34.21 11.64 27.80
C LEU A 161 35.00 10.65 28.67
N GLY A 162 34.42 9.48 28.90
CA GLY A 162 35.07 8.30 29.46
C GLY A 162 36.26 7.91 28.61
N ARG A 163 37.46 8.18 29.12
CA ARG A 163 38.75 7.85 28.51
C ARG A 163 39.07 6.38 28.79
N GLY A 164 38.51 5.48 28.00
CA GLY A 164 38.97 4.10 27.93
C GLY A 164 40.32 4.02 27.22
N ARG A 165 41.41 3.81 27.96
CA ARG A 165 42.70 3.34 27.40
C ARG A 165 43.06 1.99 28.01
N ASN A 166 42.92 0.99 27.15
CA ASN A 166 43.53 -0.33 27.25
C ASN A 166 45.05 -0.23 27.48
N VAL A 167 45.56 -0.93 28.50
CA VAL A 167 46.94 -1.40 28.54
C VAL A 167 46.91 -2.84 29.08
N GLY A 168 46.99 -3.80 28.15
CA GLY A 168 47.27 -5.20 28.43
C GLY A 168 48.76 -5.50 28.27
N PRO A 169 49.25 -6.64 28.80
CA PRO A 169 50.56 -6.71 29.45
C PRO A 169 51.73 -7.07 28.55
N THR A 170 52.88 -6.49 28.91
CA THR A 170 54.23 -6.83 28.48
C THR A 170 54.59 -8.25 28.94
N ARG A 171 54.90 -9.13 27.98
CA ARG A 171 55.46 -10.46 28.22
C ARG A 171 56.98 -10.35 28.11
N THR A 172 57.70 -10.60 29.20
CA THR A 172 59.16 -10.75 29.17
C THR A 172 59.59 -11.95 30.01
N ARG A 173 60.31 -12.85 29.32
CA ARG A 173 61.19 -13.95 29.73
C ARG A 173 60.59 -15.10 30.52
#